data_AF-A0AAW5VLZ6-F1
#
_entry.id   AF-A0AAW5VLZ6-F1
#
_cell.length_a   1.000
_cell.length_b   1.000
_cell.length_c   1.000
_cell.angle_alpha   90.00
_cell.angle_beta   90.00
_cell.angle_gamma   90.00
#
_symmetry.space_group_name_H-M   'P 1'
#
loop_
_entity.id
_entity.type
_entity.pdbx_description
1 polymer ?
#
loop_
_entity_poly.entity_id
_entity_poly.type
_entity_poly.pdbx_seq_one_letter_code
_entity_poly.pdbx_strand_id
1 'polypeptide(L)'
;MKLSLVDEILIAREMKNEKTVAFVRFALFSVTSTLDSLSYFGWINYTIVPTSIITVGLDILFLIFATLVLLILFFLPYKPYLKFFTITLDYFIIGLMIFLDPTILKGNGLIYFIAMTSAMFVFQFNLLRNSKAGTIYGTILAIVYFLVVSIGLEDGYPFDLIPMMFGLAMMLGMGYLTTVSNIEMVKEANAKQMMERYLPSQLVSEFYKNKAQLEPGGENKEVTILFSDIRSFTKFSEQRSAEEVVHFLNHYLSRMTDIIFKFNGTIDKFIGDAIMTIFGAPFKRDDDALRAVKTAVAMICEIKKINETIPNPDDKLQVGIGIHTGEAIVGNIGSDRRLDYTVIGDNVNLASRIEGLTKHYRCSILISEATYKQLQDKYSLGDGFEIREIDQVIVKGKSKPITVYEVVCL
;
A
#
# COMPACT_ATOMS: atom_id res chain seq x y z
N MET A 1 9.88 21.47 14.53
CA MET A 1 9.22 20.19 14.86
C MET A 1 9.32 19.32 13.61
N LYS A 2 9.96 18.15 13.66
CA LYS A 2 10.03 17.25 12.50
C LYS A 2 8.61 16.75 12.19
N LEU A 3 8.20 16.84 10.92
CA LEU A 3 6.92 16.29 10.45
C LEU A 3 6.91 14.77 10.67
N SER A 4 5.74 14.21 10.99
CA SER A 4 5.63 12.75 11.03
C SER A 4 5.68 12.18 9.61
N LEU A 5 6.07 10.91 9.45
CA LEU A 5 6.07 10.22 8.15
C LEU A 5 4.67 10.27 7.48
N VAL A 6 3.62 10.24 8.31
CA VAL A 6 2.23 10.35 7.85
C VAL A 6 1.97 11.75 7.25
N ASP A 7 2.47 12.80 7.89
CA ASP A 7 2.32 14.17 7.41
C ASP A 7 3.06 14.39 6.08
N GLU A 8 4.25 13.81 5.92
CA GLU A 8 5.01 13.89 4.66
C GLU A 8 4.28 13.20 3.50
N ILE A 9 3.70 12.02 3.74
CA ILE A 9 2.90 11.29 2.73
C ILE A 9 1.66 12.10 2.35
N LEU A 10 0.97 12.69 3.33
CA LEU A 10 -0.21 13.52 3.08
C LEU A 10 0.15 14.76 2.24
N ILE A 11 1.25 15.45 2.57
CA ILE A 11 1.71 16.63 1.81
C ILE A 11 2.10 16.24 0.37
N ALA A 12 2.82 15.13 0.18
CA ALA A 12 3.20 14.66 -1.15
C ALA A 12 1.97 14.35 -2.03
N ARG A 13 0.91 13.80 -1.42
CA ARG A 13 -0.35 13.53 -2.11
C ARG A 13 -1.14 14.81 -2.40
N GLU A 14 -1.20 15.75 -1.46
CA GLU A 14 -1.81 17.06 -1.72
C GLU A 14 -1.12 17.74 -2.91
N MET A 15 0.22 17.72 -2.97
CA MET A 15 0.96 18.25 -4.11
C MET A 15 0.57 17.58 -5.43
N LYS A 16 0.44 16.24 -5.45
CA LYS A 16 0.02 15.51 -6.66
C LYS A 16 -1.39 15.92 -7.11
N ASN A 17 -2.31 16.06 -6.16
CA ASN A 17 -3.68 16.47 -6.46
C ASN A 17 -3.72 17.91 -6.99
N GLU A 18 -2.98 18.85 -6.39
CA GLU A 18 -2.90 20.24 -6.88
C GLU A 18 -2.32 20.33 -8.29
N LYS A 19 -1.27 19.56 -8.60
CA LYS A 19 -0.73 19.49 -9.97
C LYS A 19 -1.77 18.98 -10.97
N THR A 20 -2.58 18.00 -10.56
CA THR A 20 -3.67 17.48 -11.39
C THR A 20 -4.72 18.56 -11.63
N VAL A 21 -5.15 19.27 -10.59
CA VAL A 21 -6.12 20.39 -10.71
C VAL A 21 -5.59 21.47 -11.64
N ALA A 22 -4.33 21.89 -11.48
CA ALA A 22 -3.72 22.91 -12.32
C ALA A 22 -3.60 22.49 -13.79
N PHE A 23 -3.29 21.21 -14.05
CA PHE A 23 -3.22 20.69 -15.40
C PHE A 23 -4.60 20.67 -16.07
N VAL A 24 -5.63 20.17 -15.38
CA VAL A 24 -7.00 20.17 -15.93
C VAL A 24 -7.49 21.59 -16.18
N ARG A 25 -7.21 22.53 -15.27
CA ARG A 25 -7.50 23.96 -15.45
C ARG A 25 -6.85 24.52 -16.73
N PHE A 26 -5.55 24.31 -16.88
CA PHE A 26 -4.82 24.77 -18.07
C PHE A 26 -5.41 24.18 -19.36
N ALA A 27 -5.70 22.87 -19.37
CA ALA A 27 -6.29 22.21 -20.53
C ALA A 27 -7.65 22.81 -20.90
N LEU A 28 -8.52 23.08 -19.93
CA LEU A 28 -9.84 23.66 -20.17
C LEU A 28 -9.77 25.09 -20.70
N PHE A 29 -9.01 25.97 -20.04
CA PHE A 29 -8.84 27.35 -20.52
C PHE A 29 -8.15 27.41 -21.89
N SER A 30 -7.27 26.45 -22.19
CA SER A 30 -6.66 26.35 -23.52
C SER A 30 -7.71 26.00 -24.58
N VAL A 31 -8.62 25.08 -24.29
CA VAL A 31 -9.69 24.70 -25.22
C VAL A 31 -10.66 25.87 -25.42
N THR A 32 -11.16 26.50 -24.36
CA THR A 32 -12.11 27.62 -24.48
C THR A 32 -11.49 28.80 -25.20
N SER A 33 -10.29 29.22 -24.80
CA SER A 33 -9.56 30.32 -25.45
C SER A 33 -9.30 30.06 -26.93
N THR A 34 -9.03 28.81 -27.32
CA THR A 34 -8.85 28.43 -28.73
C THR A 34 -10.18 28.52 -29.49
N LEU A 35 -11.27 27.98 -28.93
CA LEU A 35 -12.59 28.03 -29.58
C LEU A 35 -13.06 29.47 -29.78
N ASP A 36 -12.94 30.33 -28.77
CA ASP A 36 -13.34 31.74 -28.85
C ASP A 36 -12.47 32.53 -29.81
N SER A 37 -11.17 32.24 -29.87
CA SER A 37 -10.26 32.85 -30.86
C SER A 37 -10.64 32.45 -32.29
N LEU A 38 -10.87 31.16 -32.54
CA LEU A 38 -11.26 30.65 -33.86
C LEU A 38 -12.61 31.21 -34.33
N SER A 39 -13.56 31.34 -33.39
CA SER A 39 -14.86 31.97 -33.63
C SER A 39 -14.71 33.45 -33.96
N TYR A 40 -13.87 34.19 -33.23
CA TYR A 40 -13.62 35.61 -33.47
C TYR A 40 -13.03 35.89 -34.85
N PHE A 41 -12.14 35.02 -35.35
CA PHE A 41 -11.59 35.13 -36.70
C PHE A 41 -12.53 34.58 -37.80
N GLY A 42 -13.72 34.10 -37.42
CA GLY A 42 -14.72 33.59 -38.36
C GLY A 42 -14.37 32.24 -38.98
N TRP A 43 -13.45 31.48 -38.39
CA TRP A 43 -13.04 30.17 -38.91
C TRP A 43 -14.02 29.06 -38.50
N ILE A 44 -14.70 29.23 -37.36
CA ILE A 44 -15.73 28.32 -36.85
C ILE A 44 -16.93 29.12 -36.32
N ASN A 45 -18.13 28.55 -36.32
CA ASN A 45 -19.30 29.10 -35.64
C ASN A 45 -19.86 28.04 -34.70
N TYR A 46 -19.63 28.21 -33.40
CA TYR A 46 -20.05 27.25 -32.37
C TYR A 46 -20.98 27.85 -31.32
N THR A 47 -21.15 29.19 -31.32
CA THR A 47 -22.03 29.94 -30.41
C THR A 47 -23.02 30.80 -31.20
N ILE A 48 -24.17 31.08 -30.59
CA ILE A 48 -25.21 31.97 -31.16
C ILE A 48 -24.83 33.45 -30.92
N VAL A 49 -24.08 33.73 -29.85
CA VAL A 49 -23.61 35.08 -29.53
C VAL A 49 -22.23 35.29 -30.19
N PRO A 50 -22.06 36.33 -31.02
CA PRO A 50 -20.79 36.61 -31.67
C PRO A 50 -19.72 36.95 -30.62
N THR A 51 -18.59 36.26 -30.70
CA THR A 51 -17.43 36.47 -29.84
C THR A 51 -16.87 37.87 -30.00
N SER A 52 -16.60 38.55 -28.88
CA SER A 52 -16.06 39.92 -28.88
C SER A 52 -14.53 39.92 -28.68
N ILE A 53 -13.87 41.01 -29.06
CA ILE A 53 -12.42 41.18 -28.78
C ILE A 53 -12.12 41.17 -27.28
N ILE A 54 -13.09 41.60 -26.46
CA ILE A 54 -12.98 41.61 -25.00
C ILE A 54 -12.98 40.17 -24.46
N THR A 55 -13.87 39.31 -24.99
CA THR A 55 -13.97 37.89 -24.64
C THR A 55 -12.65 37.17 -24.89
N VAL A 56 -12.13 37.27 -26.13
CA VAL A 56 -10.85 36.67 -26.51
C VAL A 56 -9.70 37.19 -25.64
N GLY A 57 -9.67 38.50 -25.34
CA GLY A 57 -8.67 39.10 -24.48
C GLY A 57 -8.72 38.56 -23.04
N LEU A 58 -9.91 38.37 -22.49
CA LEU A 58 -10.12 37.78 -21.16
C LEU A 58 -9.66 36.31 -21.14
N ASP A 59 -10.03 35.51 -22.14
CA ASP A 59 -9.63 34.10 -22.22
C ASP A 59 -8.11 33.93 -22.29
N ILE A 60 -7.44 34.74 -23.10
CA ILE A 60 -5.98 34.73 -23.21
C ILE A 60 -5.35 35.09 -21.86
N LEU A 61 -5.87 36.12 -21.19
CA LEU A 61 -5.38 36.52 -19.87
C LEU A 61 -5.51 35.38 -18.85
N PHE A 62 -6.65 34.68 -18.82
CA PHE A 62 -6.86 33.55 -17.92
C PHE A 62 -6.05 32.32 -18.29
N LEU A 63 -5.80 32.09 -19.57
CA LEU A 63 -4.87 31.06 -20.03
C LEU A 63 -3.44 31.35 -19.54
N ILE A 64 -2.99 32.60 -19.61
CA ILE A 64 -1.69 33.01 -19.05
C ILE A 64 -1.63 32.74 -17.55
N PHE A 65 -2.67 33.09 -16.80
CA PHE A 65 -2.75 32.80 -15.36
C PHE A 65 -2.73 31.30 -15.07
N ALA A 66 -3.51 30.50 -15.80
CA ALA A 66 -3.53 29.04 -15.64
C ALA A 66 -2.15 28.42 -15.92
N THR A 67 -1.46 28.91 -16.96
CA THR A 67 -0.09 28.49 -17.32
C THR A 67 0.88 28.84 -16.20
N LEU A 68 0.81 30.06 -15.66
CA LEU A 68 1.70 30.51 -14.58
C LEU A 68 1.52 29.68 -13.31
N VAL A 69 0.27 29.39 -12.93
CA VAL A 69 0.00 28.53 -11.77
C VAL A 69 0.50 27.10 -12.00
N LEU A 70 0.33 26.55 -13.20
CA LEU A 70 0.87 25.24 -13.56
C LEU A 70 2.39 25.21 -13.43
N LEU A 71 3.10 26.21 -13.95
CA LEU A 71 4.56 26.32 -13.85
C LEU A 71 5.01 26.43 -12.38
N ILE A 72 4.36 27.28 -11.58
CA ILE A 72 4.66 27.41 -10.15
C ILE A 72 4.56 26.06 -9.45
N LEU A 73 3.49 25.30 -9.67
CA LEU A 73 3.27 24.02 -8.99
C LEU A 73 4.25 22.94 -9.45
N PHE A 74 4.73 22.98 -10.68
CA PHE A 74 5.69 22.01 -11.21
C PHE A 74 7.14 22.30 -10.83
N PHE A 75 7.52 23.58 -10.76
CA PHE A 75 8.92 23.99 -10.60
C PHE A 75 9.29 24.52 -9.20
N LEU A 76 8.32 24.97 -8.40
CA LEU A 76 8.58 25.49 -7.05
C LEU A 76 8.18 24.48 -5.96
N PRO A 77 8.83 24.54 -4.77
CA PRO A 77 8.47 23.67 -3.66
C PRO A 77 7.03 23.95 -3.21
N TYR A 78 6.22 22.89 -3.19
CA TYR A 78 4.82 22.99 -2.79
C TYR A 78 4.69 23.37 -1.32
N LYS A 79 3.78 24.30 -1.04
CA LYS A 79 3.42 24.69 0.32
C LYS A 79 1.92 24.46 0.53
N PRO A 80 1.48 23.81 1.62
CA PRO A 80 0.09 23.41 1.80
C PRO A 80 -0.95 24.54 1.75
N TYR A 81 -0.55 25.78 2.06
CA TYR A 81 -1.43 26.93 2.00
C TYR A 81 -1.68 27.45 0.57
N LEU A 82 -0.88 27.03 -0.40
CA LEU A 82 -0.99 27.45 -1.80
C LEU A 82 -2.33 27.01 -2.42
N LYS A 83 -2.92 25.92 -1.93
CA LYS A 83 -4.25 25.47 -2.35
C LYS A 83 -5.32 26.54 -2.14
N PHE A 84 -5.30 27.23 -0.99
CA PHE A 84 -6.26 28.30 -0.71
C PHE A 84 -6.15 29.43 -1.72
N PHE A 85 -4.92 29.85 -2.02
CA PHE A 85 -4.66 30.85 -3.06
C PHE A 85 -5.23 30.42 -4.42
N THR A 86 -4.96 29.17 -4.83
CA THR A 86 -5.46 28.67 -6.12
C THR A 86 -7.00 28.52 -6.17
N ILE A 87 -7.65 28.15 -5.06
CA ILE A 87 -9.12 28.10 -4.96
C ILE A 87 -9.70 29.51 -5.13
N THR A 88 -9.18 30.48 -4.41
CA THR A 88 -9.65 31.88 -4.48
C THR A 88 -9.49 32.44 -5.88
N LEU A 89 -8.35 32.17 -6.50
CA LEU A 89 -8.05 32.62 -7.85
C LEU A 89 -9.03 32.03 -8.88
N ASP A 90 -9.46 30.78 -8.74
CA ASP A 90 -10.46 30.17 -9.62
C ASP A 90 -11.81 30.91 -9.58
N TYR A 91 -12.33 31.16 -8.37
CA TYR A 91 -13.57 31.94 -8.19
C TYR A 91 -13.42 33.38 -8.68
N PHE A 92 -12.27 34.00 -8.44
CA PHE A 92 -12.01 35.36 -8.88
C PHE A 92 -11.98 35.49 -10.41
N ILE A 93 -11.26 34.59 -11.09
CA ILE A 93 -11.17 34.55 -12.56
C ILE A 93 -12.57 34.42 -13.18
N ILE A 94 -13.34 33.44 -12.72
CA ILE A 94 -14.66 33.17 -13.28
C ILE A 94 -15.66 34.27 -12.92
N GLY A 95 -15.50 34.93 -11.77
CA GLY A 95 -16.24 36.15 -11.44
C GLY A 95 -15.96 37.29 -12.42
N LEU A 96 -14.68 37.54 -12.70
CA LEU A 96 -14.28 38.56 -13.68
C LEU A 96 -14.82 38.25 -15.07
N MET A 97 -14.84 36.98 -15.50
CA MET A 97 -15.47 36.58 -16.77
C MET A 97 -16.93 37.01 -16.80
N ILE A 98 -17.73 36.63 -15.79
CA ILE A 98 -19.17 36.97 -15.74
C ILE A 98 -19.41 38.48 -15.77
N PHE A 99 -18.61 39.26 -15.05
CA PHE A 99 -18.80 40.70 -14.96
C PHE A 99 -18.31 41.46 -16.19
N LEU A 100 -17.15 41.10 -16.75
CA LEU A 100 -16.48 41.88 -17.79
C LEU A 100 -16.79 41.40 -19.21
N ASP A 101 -17.17 40.13 -19.39
CA ASP A 101 -17.45 39.61 -20.73
C ASP A 101 -18.82 40.12 -21.23
N PRO A 102 -18.85 40.88 -22.34
CA PRO A 102 -20.08 41.40 -22.90
C PRO A 102 -20.92 40.33 -23.61
N THR A 103 -20.36 39.15 -23.92
CA THR A 103 -21.07 38.07 -24.61
C THR A 103 -21.96 37.24 -23.66
N ILE A 104 -21.75 37.37 -22.35
CA ILE A 104 -22.56 36.72 -21.34
C ILE A 104 -23.90 37.44 -21.23
N LEU A 105 -24.98 36.72 -21.58
CA LEU A 105 -26.36 37.22 -21.52
C LEU A 105 -26.78 37.45 -20.07
N LYS A 106 -26.98 38.72 -19.70
CA LYS A 106 -27.26 39.13 -18.30
C LYS A 106 -28.73 39.29 -17.92
N GLY A 107 -29.66 39.14 -18.87
CA GLY A 107 -31.10 39.40 -18.65
C GLY A 107 -31.94 38.19 -18.21
N ASN A 108 -33.15 38.49 -17.72
CA ASN A 108 -34.25 37.52 -17.48
C ASN A 108 -33.88 36.28 -16.65
N GLY A 109 -33.11 36.44 -15.58
CA GLY A 109 -32.76 35.35 -14.65
C GLY A 109 -31.74 34.33 -15.17
N LEU A 110 -31.36 34.39 -16.45
CA LEU A 110 -30.33 33.52 -17.05
C LEU A 110 -28.97 33.70 -16.35
N ILE A 111 -28.70 34.90 -15.85
CA ILE A 111 -27.44 35.20 -15.17
C ILE A 111 -27.31 34.48 -13.82
N TYR A 112 -28.39 34.26 -13.09
CA TYR A 112 -28.37 33.48 -11.85
C TYR A 112 -28.03 32.02 -12.15
N PHE A 113 -28.54 31.49 -13.27
CA PHE A 113 -28.19 30.15 -13.73
C PHE A 113 -26.71 30.04 -14.15
N ILE A 114 -26.16 31.05 -14.84
CA ILE A 114 -24.74 31.09 -15.24
C ILE A 114 -23.84 31.23 -13.99
N ALA A 115 -24.20 32.09 -13.04
CA ALA A 115 -23.49 32.25 -11.78
C ALA A 115 -23.54 30.95 -10.93
N MET A 116 -24.67 30.25 -10.94
CA MET A 116 -24.84 28.97 -10.24
C MET A 116 -23.98 27.87 -10.87
N THR A 117 -24.11 27.68 -12.19
CA THR A 117 -23.38 26.62 -12.92
C THR A 117 -21.88 26.83 -12.84
N SER A 118 -21.41 28.07 -12.93
CA SER A 118 -20.00 28.41 -12.77
C SER A 118 -19.48 28.20 -11.34
N ALA A 119 -20.24 28.57 -10.31
CA ALA A 119 -19.88 28.28 -8.92
C ALA A 119 -19.78 26.77 -8.64
N MET A 120 -20.73 25.99 -9.15
CA MET A 120 -20.72 24.52 -9.05
C MET A 120 -19.52 23.92 -9.79
N PHE A 121 -19.22 24.43 -10.98
CA PHE A 121 -18.07 23.99 -11.77
C PHE A 121 -16.76 24.22 -11.02
N VAL A 122 -16.52 25.43 -10.49
CA VAL A 122 -15.32 25.73 -9.67
C VAL A 122 -15.24 24.84 -8.44
N PHE A 123 -16.37 24.60 -7.78
CA PHE A 123 -16.41 23.72 -6.62
C PHE A 123 -16.02 22.28 -6.99
N GLN A 124 -16.44 21.76 -8.15
CA GLN A 124 -16.02 20.44 -8.62
C GLN A 124 -14.49 20.34 -8.81
N PHE A 125 -13.82 21.39 -9.30
CA PHE A 125 -12.34 21.42 -9.34
C PHE A 125 -11.73 21.28 -7.96
N ASN A 126 -12.35 21.91 -6.95
CA ASN A 126 -11.86 21.84 -5.59
C ASN A 126 -11.98 20.41 -5.00
N LEU A 127 -12.98 19.63 -5.39
CA LEU A 127 -13.13 18.24 -4.93
C LEU A 127 -11.98 17.34 -5.38
N LEU A 128 -11.36 17.62 -6.53
CA LEU A 128 -10.20 16.87 -7.02
C LEU A 128 -8.98 16.96 -6.08
N ARG A 129 -8.94 17.98 -5.20
CA ARG A 129 -7.86 18.16 -4.21
C ARG A 129 -7.91 17.12 -3.10
N ASN A 130 -9.06 16.49 -2.83
CA ASN A 130 -9.28 15.55 -1.73
C ASN A 130 -8.80 16.08 -0.36
N SER A 131 -9.00 17.38 -0.10
CA SER A 131 -8.51 18.05 1.13
C SER A 131 -9.69 18.60 1.92
N LYS A 132 -9.87 18.15 3.18
CA LYS A 132 -10.99 18.56 4.04
C LYS A 132 -11.07 20.08 4.19
N ALA A 133 -9.92 20.71 4.47
CA ALA A 133 -9.82 22.16 4.62
C ALA A 133 -10.08 22.88 3.28
N GLY A 134 -9.62 22.32 2.17
CA GLY A 134 -9.88 22.84 0.83
C GLY A 134 -11.36 22.83 0.49
N THR A 135 -12.06 21.70 0.72
CA THR A 135 -13.50 21.55 0.48
C THR A 135 -14.32 22.55 1.29
N ILE A 136 -14.05 22.68 2.59
CA ILE A 136 -14.75 23.66 3.45
C ILE A 136 -14.51 25.08 2.92
N TYR A 137 -13.25 25.45 2.68
CA TYR A 137 -12.90 26.79 2.20
C TYR A 137 -13.53 27.12 0.85
N GLY A 138 -13.42 26.22 -0.13
CA GLY A 138 -13.99 26.45 -1.45
C GLY A 138 -15.51 26.44 -1.46
N THR A 139 -16.19 25.84 -0.48
CA THR A 139 -17.64 26.00 -0.34
C THR A 139 -17.99 27.38 0.20
N ILE A 140 -17.28 27.84 1.24
CA ILE A 140 -17.49 29.20 1.78
C ILE A 140 -17.30 30.21 0.65
N LEU A 141 -16.25 30.03 -0.17
CA LEU A 141 -16.04 30.85 -1.35
C LEU A 141 -17.15 30.71 -2.40
N ALA A 142 -17.69 29.51 -2.66
CA ALA A 142 -18.81 29.34 -3.58
C ALA A 142 -20.04 30.14 -3.15
N ILE A 143 -20.37 30.09 -1.86
CA ILE A 143 -21.49 30.83 -1.26
C ILE A 143 -21.24 32.34 -1.39
N VAL A 144 -20.06 32.81 -0.97
CA VAL A 144 -19.70 34.23 -1.06
C VAL A 144 -19.71 34.71 -2.51
N TYR A 145 -19.11 33.95 -3.41
CA TYR A 145 -19.09 34.23 -4.84
C TYR A 145 -20.49 34.42 -5.40
N PHE A 146 -21.39 33.48 -5.13
CA PHE A 146 -22.77 33.57 -5.61
C PHE A 146 -23.48 34.80 -5.06
N LEU A 147 -23.35 35.07 -3.75
CA LEU A 147 -23.98 36.22 -3.11
C LEU A 147 -23.48 37.54 -3.74
N VAL A 148 -22.16 37.66 -3.95
CA VAL A 148 -21.56 38.85 -4.57
C VAL A 148 -22.04 39.04 -6.00
N VAL A 149 -22.04 37.98 -6.82
CA VAL A 149 -22.53 38.04 -8.20
C VAL A 149 -24.02 38.40 -8.22
N SER A 150 -24.81 37.83 -7.30
CA SER A 150 -26.26 38.06 -7.22
C SER A 150 -26.63 39.48 -6.78
N ILE A 151 -25.87 40.09 -5.86
CA ILE A 151 -26.12 41.46 -5.39
C ILE A 151 -25.68 42.49 -6.44
N GLY A 152 -24.56 42.25 -7.13
CA GLY A 152 -23.96 43.22 -8.04
C GLY A 152 -24.72 43.47 -9.35
N LEU A 153 -25.88 42.86 -9.58
CA LEU A 153 -26.57 42.84 -10.88
C LEU A 153 -28.01 43.39 -10.86
N GLU A 154 -28.39 44.11 -9.79
CA GLU A 154 -29.57 44.99 -9.64
C GLU A 154 -30.99 44.40 -9.87
N ASP A 155 -31.15 43.26 -10.54
CA ASP A 155 -32.45 42.62 -10.80
C ASP A 155 -32.88 41.65 -9.67
N GLY A 156 -33.38 42.18 -8.54
CA GLY A 156 -34.27 41.52 -7.56
C GLY A 156 -34.02 40.06 -7.09
N TYR A 157 -34.07 39.82 -5.77
CA TYR A 157 -33.91 38.47 -5.17
C TYR A 157 -34.78 37.39 -5.84
N PRO A 158 -34.20 36.36 -6.48
CA PRO A 158 -34.99 35.33 -7.13
C PRO A 158 -35.39 34.23 -6.13
N PHE A 159 -36.54 33.61 -6.39
CA PHE A 159 -36.97 32.32 -5.81
C PHE A 159 -35.89 31.21 -5.92
N ASP A 160 -34.88 31.41 -6.76
CA ASP A 160 -33.76 30.50 -7.06
C ASP A 160 -32.72 30.38 -5.94
N LEU A 161 -32.78 31.20 -4.89
CA LEU A 161 -31.85 31.11 -3.74
C LEU A 161 -31.99 29.78 -2.97
N ILE A 162 -33.22 29.24 -2.87
CA ILE A 162 -33.51 28.02 -2.09
C ILE A 162 -32.95 26.76 -2.77
N PRO A 163 -33.23 26.48 -4.07
CA PRO A 163 -32.59 25.37 -4.78
C PRO A 163 -31.07 25.41 -4.73
N MET A 164 -30.48 26.61 -4.71
CA MET A 164 -29.03 26.76 -4.62
C MET A 164 -28.49 26.50 -3.21
N MET A 165 -29.12 27.00 -2.15
CA MET A 165 -28.76 26.64 -0.77
C MET A 165 -28.81 25.12 -0.58
N PHE A 166 -29.78 24.46 -1.19
CA PHE A 166 -29.91 23.00 -1.21
C PHE A 166 -28.79 22.33 -2.03
N GLY A 167 -28.48 22.83 -3.24
CA GLY A 167 -27.40 22.31 -4.09
C GLY A 167 -26.02 22.44 -3.44
N LEU A 168 -25.73 23.59 -2.84
CA LEU A 168 -24.50 23.84 -2.07
C LEU A 168 -24.43 22.96 -0.82
N ALA A 169 -25.53 22.76 -0.10
CA ALA A 169 -25.58 21.86 1.05
C ALA A 169 -25.37 20.39 0.64
N MET A 170 -25.95 19.94 -0.47
CA MET A 170 -25.73 18.60 -1.02
C MET A 170 -24.29 18.41 -1.50
N MET A 171 -23.71 19.42 -2.16
CA MET A 171 -22.31 19.42 -2.57
C MET A 171 -21.34 19.44 -1.38
N LEU A 172 -21.66 20.18 -0.32
CA LEU A 172 -20.95 20.12 0.96
C LEU A 172 -20.97 18.71 1.53
N GLY A 173 -22.17 18.12 1.62
CA GLY A 173 -22.37 16.77 2.13
C GLY A 173 -21.56 15.75 1.33
N MET A 174 -21.73 15.73 0.00
CA MET A 174 -21.01 14.80 -0.88
C MET A 174 -19.50 15.04 -0.89
N GLY A 175 -19.06 16.30 -0.93
CA GLY A 175 -17.63 16.65 -0.91
C GLY A 175 -16.97 16.24 0.41
N TYR A 176 -17.64 16.48 1.52
CA TYR A 176 -17.17 16.07 2.85
C TYR A 176 -17.10 14.53 2.96
N LEU A 177 -18.18 13.83 2.61
CA LEU A 177 -18.24 12.37 2.65
C LEU A 177 -17.19 11.72 1.75
N THR A 178 -17.02 12.22 0.52
CA THR A 178 -16.01 11.71 -0.42
C THR A 178 -14.61 11.92 0.11
N THR A 179 -14.34 13.09 0.71
CA THR A 179 -13.01 13.38 1.27
C THR A 179 -12.71 12.54 2.50
N VAL A 180 -13.68 12.36 3.40
CA VAL A 180 -13.54 11.49 4.58
C VAL A 180 -13.28 10.06 4.14
N SER A 181 -14.11 9.52 3.25
CA SER A 181 -13.98 8.17 2.70
C SER A 181 -12.63 7.96 2.01
N ASN A 182 -12.17 8.92 1.20
CA ASN A 182 -10.87 8.84 0.54
C ASN A 182 -9.71 8.86 1.53
N ILE A 183 -9.77 9.66 2.60
CA ILE A 183 -8.72 9.68 3.62
C ILE A 183 -8.71 8.36 4.42
N GLU A 184 -9.87 7.82 4.76
CA GLU A 184 -10.00 6.56 5.48
C GLU A 184 -9.49 5.38 4.65
N MET A 185 -9.93 5.25 3.39
CA MET A 185 -9.44 4.21 2.47
C MET A 185 -7.92 4.22 2.32
N VAL A 186 -7.31 5.41 2.34
CA VAL A 186 -5.85 5.54 2.19
C VAL A 186 -5.12 5.15 3.46
N LYS A 187 -5.64 5.54 4.62
CA LYS A 187 -5.10 5.08 5.91
C LYS A 187 -5.19 3.57 6.01
N GLU A 188 -6.32 3.00 5.63
CA GLU A 188 -6.54 1.55 5.62
C GLU A 188 -5.60 0.84 4.63
N ALA A 189 -5.48 1.33 3.40
CA ALA A 189 -4.59 0.74 2.39
C ALA A 189 -3.11 0.81 2.81
N ASN A 190 -2.67 1.93 3.38
CA ASN A 190 -1.30 2.07 3.87
C ASN A 190 -1.04 1.19 5.10
N ALA A 191 -1.99 1.12 6.03
CA ALA A 191 -1.89 0.23 7.19
C ALA A 191 -1.84 -1.24 6.73
N LYS A 192 -2.66 -1.62 5.76
CA LYS A 192 -2.66 -2.93 5.13
C LYS A 192 -1.33 -3.24 4.46
N GLN A 193 -0.81 -2.34 3.64
CA GLN A 193 0.47 -2.52 2.96
C GLN A 193 1.64 -2.59 3.96
N MET A 194 1.59 -1.80 5.03
CA MET A 194 2.59 -1.87 6.09
C MET A 194 2.52 -3.21 6.82
N MET A 195 1.32 -3.69 7.16
CA MET A 195 1.12 -5.01 7.74
C MET A 195 1.58 -6.13 6.79
N GLU A 196 1.33 -6.03 5.48
CA GLU A 196 1.76 -7.02 4.47
C GLU A 196 3.29 -7.12 4.34
N ARG A 197 4.04 -6.09 4.75
CA ARG A 197 5.50 -6.17 4.82
C ARG A 197 6.01 -7.00 6.01
N TYR A 198 5.17 -7.21 7.02
CA TYR A 198 5.53 -7.92 8.25
C TYR A 198 4.73 -9.21 8.45
N LEU A 199 3.63 -9.42 7.71
CA LEU A 199 2.71 -10.54 7.83
C LEU A 199 2.29 -11.06 6.45
N PRO A 200 2.05 -12.37 6.27
CA PRO A 200 1.52 -12.90 5.00
C PRO A 200 0.19 -12.23 4.62
N SER A 201 -0.01 -11.96 3.33
CA SER A 201 -1.22 -11.29 2.80
C SER A 201 -2.53 -11.96 3.22
N GLN A 202 -2.52 -13.28 3.42
CA GLN A 202 -3.66 -14.04 3.93
C GLN A 202 -4.02 -13.63 5.37
N LEU A 203 -3.04 -13.53 6.27
CA LEU A 203 -3.24 -13.11 7.65
C LEU A 203 -3.70 -11.64 7.72
N VAL A 204 -3.13 -10.76 6.89
CA VAL A 204 -3.60 -9.37 6.80
C VAL A 204 -5.03 -9.31 6.29
N SER A 205 -5.37 -10.07 5.24
CA SER A 205 -6.72 -10.07 4.68
C SER A 205 -7.78 -10.54 5.68
N GLU A 206 -7.43 -11.49 6.55
CA GLU A 206 -8.32 -12.00 7.58
C GLU A 206 -8.47 -11.04 8.75
N PHE A 207 -7.38 -10.35 9.15
CA PHE A 207 -7.41 -9.29 10.15
C PHE A 207 -8.47 -8.22 9.80
N TYR A 208 -8.53 -7.79 8.53
CA TYR A 208 -9.53 -6.84 8.05
C TYR A 208 -10.95 -7.42 7.92
N LYS A 209 -11.10 -8.73 7.69
CA LYS A 209 -12.41 -9.39 7.55
C LYS A 209 -13.10 -9.66 8.89
N ASN A 210 -12.35 -10.13 9.88
CA ASN A 210 -12.92 -10.70 11.11
C ASN A 210 -12.77 -9.81 12.35
N LYS A 211 -12.24 -8.58 12.25
CA LYS A 211 -11.85 -7.76 13.41
C LYS A 211 -11.12 -8.63 14.45
N ALA A 212 -10.16 -9.44 13.99
CA ALA A 212 -9.44 -10.38 14.84
C ALA A 212 -8.91 -9.61 16.06
N GLN A 213 -9.43 -9.94 17.25
CA GLN A 213 -9.05 -9.25 18.47
C GLN A 213 -7.60 -9.62 18.80
N LEU A 214 -6.76 -8.59 18.94
CA LEU A 214 -5.36 -8.70 19.35
C LEU A 214 -5.25 -8.96 20.87
N GLU A 215 -6.14 -9.78 21.42
CA GLU A 215 -6.07 -10.12 22.83
C GLU A 215 -4.93 -11.12 23.09
N PRO A 216 -4.18 -10.97 24.20
CA PRO A 216 -3.21 -11.95 24.61
C PRO A 216 -3.88 -13.31 24.84
N GLY A 217 -3.26 -14.36 24.33
CA GLY A 217 -3.81 -15.71 24.43
C GLY A 217 -3.27 -16.61 23.34
N GLY A 218 -3.52 -17.90 23.50
CA GLY A 218 -3.16 -18.87 22.48
C GLY A 218 -4.00 -20.12 22.62
N GLU A 219 -4.12 -20.83 21.50
CA GLU A 219 -4.83 -22.10 21.39
C GLU A 219 -3.82 -23.20 21.11
N ASN A 220 -4.05 -24.39 21.67
CA ASN A 220 -3.23 -25.55 21.35
C ASN A 220 -3.61 -26.04 19.94
N LYS A 221 -2.67 -25.96 19.00
CA LYS A 221 -2.83 -26.40 17.62
C LYS A 221 -1.67 -27.31 17.24
N GLU A 222 -1.98 -28.32 16.45
CA GLU A 222 -0.97 -29.08 15.74
C GLU A 222 -0.43 -28.22 14.59
N VAL A 223 0.89 -28.03 14.56
CA VAL A 223 1.58 -27.24 13.54
C VAL A 223 2.81 -27.98 13.03
N THR A 224 3.22 -27.70 11.80
CA THR A 224 4.51 -28.11 11.27
C THR A 224 5.46 -26.93 11.28
N ILE A 225 6.59 -27.09 11.98
CA ILE A 225 7.56 -26.03 12.23
C ILE A 225 8.81 -26.35 11.43
N LEU A 226 9.27 -25.37 10.65
CA LEU A 226 10.50 -25.41 9.87
C LEU A 226 11.48 -24.38 10.46
N PHE A 227 12.66 -24.86 10.85
CA PHE A 227 13.81 -24.01 11.15
C PHE A 227 14.82 -24.16 10.02
N SER A 228 15.37 -23.04 9.56
CA SER A 228 16.42 -22.98 8.55
C SER A 228 17.53 -22.08 9.05
N ASP A 229 18.79 -22.49 8.96
CA ASP A 229 19.95 -21.69 9.39
C ASP A 229 21.12 -21.79 8.40
N ILE A 230 21.88 -20.69 8.22
CA ILE A 230 23.03 -20.68 7.30
C ILE A 230 24.24 -21.27 8.01
N ARG A 231 24.86 -22.28 7.40
CA ARG A 231 26.06 -22.89 7.97
C ARG A 231 27.22 -21.92 7.97
N SER A 232 27.88 -21.82 9.12
CA SER A 232 29.08 -21.00 9.30
C SER A 232 28.88 -19.51 8.98
N PHE A 233 27.65 -18.99 9.12
CA PHE A 233 27.37 -17.58 8.87
C PHE A 233 28.22 -16.63 9.73
N THR A 234 28.54 -17.01 10.97
CA THR A 234 29.45 -16.23 11.82
C THR A 234 30.80 -16.01 11.15
N LYS A 235 31.37 -17.02 10.48
CA LYS A 235 32.63 -16.85 9.73
C LYS A 235 32.45 -15.94 8.53
N PHE A 236 31.29 -16.02 7.86
CA PHE A 236 30.96 -15.16 6.74
C PHE A 236 30.86 -13.68 7.15
N SER A 237 30.28 -13.41 8.33
CA SER A 237 30.09 -12.04 8.83
C SER A 237 31.34 -11.42 9.45
N GLU A 238 32.21 -12.22 10.08
CA GLU A 238 33.49 -11.75 10.64
C GLU A 238 34.49 -11.25 9.58
N GLN A 239 34.34 -11.70 8.33
CA GLN A 239 35.27 -11.40 7.23
C GLN A 239 34.81 -10.24 6.33
N ARG A 240 33.65 -9.62 6.61
CA ARG A 240 32.99 -8.64 5.73
C ARG A 240 32.57 -7.40 6.52
N SER A 241 32.36 -6.29 5.81
CA SER A 241 31.80 -5.08 6.42
C SER A 241 30.34 -5.31 6.87
N ALA A 242 29.87 -4.52 7.84
CA ALA A 242 28.49 -4.62 8.32
C ALA A 242 27.48 -4.35 7.20
N GLU A 243 27.77 -3.41 6.31
CA GLU A 243 26.95 -3.06 5.16
C GLU A 243 26.81 -4.23 4.18
N GLU A 244 27.91 -4.92 3.88
CA GLU A 244 27.90 -6.10 3.01
C GLU A 244 27.11 -7.25 3.63
N VAL A 245 27.28 -7.50 4.93
CA VAL A 245 26.54 -8.53 5.66
C VAL A 245 25.04 -8.25 5.65
N VAL A 246 24.63 -7.00 5.91
CA VAL A 246 23.22 -6.59 5.88
C VAL A 246 22.64 -6.69 4.47
N HIS A 247 23.39 -6.26 3.44
CA HIS A 247 22.93 -6.35 2.06
C HIS A 247 22.73 -7.82 1.64
N PHE A 248 23.71 -8.68 1.95
CA PHE A 248 23.62 -10.11 1.71
C PHE A 248 22.44 -10.74 2.44
N LEU A 249 22.30 -10.46 3.75
CA LEU A 249 21.26 -11.04 4.58
C LEU A 249 19.87 -10.64 4.07
N ASN A 250 19.66 -9.37 3.74
CA ASN A 250 18.40 -8.91 3.15
C ASN A 250 18.09 -9.59 1.82
N HIS A 251 19.09 -9.79 0.95
CA HIS A 251 18.91 -10.49 -0.31
C HIS A 251 18.53 -11.97 -0.09
N TYR A 252 19.26 -12.68 0.78
CA TYR A 252 18.95 -14.06 1.15
C TYR A 252 17.55 -14.21 1.75
N LEU A 253 17.23 -13.42 2.79
CA LEU A 253 15.94 -13.48 3.47
C LEU A 253 14.78 -13.15 2.54
N SER A 254 14.96 -12.23 1.59
CA SER A 254 13.94 -11.91 0.57
C SER A 254 13.62 -13.13 -0.31
N ARG A 255 14.66 -13.79 -0.85
CA ARG A 255 14.48 -15.00 -1.71
C ARG A 255 13.83 -16.15 -0.95
N MET A 256 14.23 -16.36 0.32
CA MET A 256 13.63 -17.39 1.16
C MET A 256 12.17 -17.08 1.51
N THR A 257 11.85 -15.81 1.79
CA THR A 257 10.49 -15.34 2.09
C THR A 257 9.55 -15.59 0.92
N ASP A 258 9.98 -15.30 -0.32
CA ASP A 258 9.18 -15.55 -1.52
C ASP A 258 8.80 -17.03 -1.66
N ILE A 259 9.74 -17.94 -1.35
CA ILE A 259 9.53 -19.39 -1.40
C ILE A 259 8.54 -19.82 -0.31
N ILE A 260 8.74 -19.36 0.93
CA ILE A 260 7.85 -19.67 2.05
C ILE A 260 6.41 -19.24 1.73
N PHE A 261 6.22 -18.03 1.20
CA PHE A 261 4.90 -17.52 0.83
C PHE A 261 4.28 -18.27 -0.36
N LYS A 262 5.09 -18.70 -1.34
CA LYS A 262 4.63 -19.53 -2.46
C LYS A 262 3.95 -20.82 -1.99
N PHE A 263 4.43 -21.41 -0.90
CA PHE A 263 3.85 -22.61 -0.30
C PHE A 263 2.90 -22.32 0.87
N ASN A 264 2.49 -21.04 1.03
CA ASN A 264 1.61 -20.57 2.10
C ASN A 264 2.09 -20.94 3.52
N GLY A 265 3.40 -20.86 3.76
CA GLY A 265 3.97 -20.86 5.10
C GLY A 265 3.86 -19.47 5.75
N THR A 266 3.78 -19.46 7.08
CA THR A 266 3.77 -18.24 7.89
C THR A 266 5.15 -18.07 8.51
N ILE A 267 5.85 -16.98 8.20
CA ILE A 267 7.11 -16.66 8.90
C ILE A 267 6.74 -16.18 10.30
N ASP A 268 7.27 -16.86 11.30
CA ASP A 268 7.09 -16.51 12.70
C ASP A 268 8.10 -15.44 13.12
N LYS A 269 9.40 -15.70 12.88
CA LYS A 269 10.46 -14.70 13.05
C LYS A 269 11.75 -15.06 12.33
N PHE A 270 12.57 -14.03 12.13
CA PHE A 270 13.99 -14.15 11.81
C PHE A 270 14.81 -14.10 13.10
N ILE A 271 15.80 -14.99 13.22
CA ILE A 271 16.70 -15.09 14.37
C ILE A 271 18.14 -15.00 13.85
N GLY A 272 18.59 -13.76 13.58
CA GLY A 272 19.84 -13.57 12.83
C GLY A 272 19.68 -14.00 11.37
N ASP A 273 20.45 -15.00 10.96
CA ASP A 273 20.36 -15.67 9.66
C ASP A 273 19.40 -16.86 9.64
N ALA A 274 18.89 -17.27 10.80
CA ALA A 274 17.91 -18.32 10.90
C ALA A 274 16.48 -17.84 10.62
N ILE A 275 15.67 -18.70 10.00
CA ILE A 275 14.27 -18.47 9.68
C ILE A 275 13.42 -19.51 10.39
N MET A 276 12.44 -19.05 11.19
CA MET A 276 11.41 -19.90 11.77
C MET A 276 10.10 -19.72 10.99
N THR A 277 9.60 -20.82 10.43
CA THR A 277 8.39 -20.85 9.61
C THR A 277 7.40 -21.88 10.15
N ILE A 278 6.11 -21.59 9.99
CA ILE A 278 5.02 -22.39 10.53
C ILE A 278 4.01 -22.69 9.45
N PHE A 279 3.56 -23.94 9.43
CA PHE A 279 2.44 -24.45 8.65
C PHE A 279 1.41 -25.00 9.63
N GLY A 280 0.12 -24.83 9.33
CA GLY A 280 -0.97 -25.17 10.25
C GLY A 280 -1.48 -24.00 11.12
N ALA A 281 -0.81 -22.86 11.05
CA ALA A 281 -1.19 -21.62 11.72
C ALA A 281 -0.89 -20.38 10.85
N PRO A 282 -1.76 -19.36 10.84
CA PRO A 282 -3.09 -19.32 11.49
C PRO A 282 -4.10 -20.28 10.84
N PHE A 283 -3.85 -20.67 9.59
CA PHE A 283 -4.71 -21.56 8.80
C PHE A 283 -4.19 -22.99 8.79
N LYS A 284 -5.03 -23.93 9.22
CA LYS A 284 -4.76 -25.37 9.12
C LYS A 284 -5.07 -25.91 7.73
N ARG A 285 -4.22 -26.78 7.20
CA ARG A 285 -4.50 -27.57 5.98
C ARG A 285 -4.02 -29.00 6.14
N ASP A 286 -4.64 -29.94 5.43
CA ASP A 286 -4.28 -31.36 5.55
C ASP A 286 -2.89 -31.68 4.98
N ASP A 287 -2.31 -30.77 4.19
CA ASP A 287 -1.02 -30.89 3.52
C ASP A 287 0.10 -30.06 4.20
N ASP A 288 -0.10 -29.58 5.43
CA ASP A 288 0.86 -28.72 6.14
C ASP A 288 2.29 -29.29 6.17
N ALA A 289 2.44 -30.58 6.52
CA ALA A 289 3.74 -31.25 6.52
C ALA A 289 4.36 -31.33 5.12
N LEU A 290 3.55 -31.61 4.09
CA LEU A 290 4.00 -31.69 2.70
C LEU A 290 4.46 -30.32 2.19
N ARG A 291 3.72 -29.26 2.49
CA ARG A 291 4.10 -27.89 2.12
C ARG A 291 5.39 -27.46 2.81
N ALA A 292 5.59 -27.82 4.08
CA ALA A 292 6.84 -27.57 4.79
C ALA A 292 8.04 -28.25 4.10
N VAL A 293 7.92 -29.53 3.74
CA VAL A 293 9.00 -30.26 3.04
C VAL A 293 9.25 -29.71 1.64
N LYS A 294 8.20 -29.43 0.86
CA LYS A 294 8.33 -28.79 -0.46
C LYS A 294 8.99 -27.41 -0.37
N THR A 295 8.68 -26.64 0.68
CA THR A 295 9.34 -25.37 0.96
C THR A 295 10.83 -25.58 1.18
N ALA A 296 11.22 -26.53 2.04
CA ALA A 296 12.62 -26.83 2.29
C ALA A 296 13.37 -27.26 1.02
N VAL A 297 12.78 -28.15 0.20
CA VAL A 297 13.35 -28.57 -1.08
C VAL A 297 13.55 -27.37 -2.01
N ALA A 298 12.53 -26.51 -2.14
CA ALA A 298 12.61 -25.31 -2.95
C ALA A 298 13.66 -24.31 -2.44
N MET A 299 13.81 -24.16 -1.12
CA MET A 299 14.87 -23.34 -0.51
C MET A 299 16.25 -23.89 -0.90
N ILE A 300 16.48 -25.20 -0.81
CA ILE A 300 17.75 -25.83 -1.24
C ILE A 300 18.00 -25.62 -2.74
N CYS A 301 16.99 -25.75 -3.59
CA CYS A 301 17.11 -25.47 -5.02
C CYS A 301 17.48 -23.99 -5.30
N GLU A 302 16.91 -23.07 -4.54
CA GLU A 302 17.23 -21.64 -4.66
C GLU A 302 18.66 -21.34 -4.19
N ILE A 303 19.11 -21.97 -3.11
CA ILE A 303 20.50 -21.86 -2.64
C ILE A 303 21.48 -22.39 -3.69
N LYS A 304 21.15 -23.49 -4.39
CA LYS A 304 21.96 -23.97 -5.53
C LYS A 304 22.11 -22.89 -6.60
N LYS A 305 21.03 -22.19 -6.98
CA LYS A 305 21.07 -21.08 -7.95
C LYS A 305 21.88 -19.89 -7.45
N ILE A 306 21.72 -19.49 -6.18
CA ILE A 306 22.55 -18.42 -5.59
C ILE A 306 24.02 -18.81 -5.68
N ASN A 307 24.36 -20.06 -5.35
CA ASN A 307 25.72 -20.58 -5.40
C ASN A 307 26.33 -20.68 -6.81
N GLU A 308 25.53 -20.70 -7.88
CA GLU A 308 26.03 -20.62 -9.26
C GLU A 308 26.63 -19.26 -9.58
N THR A 309 26.18 -18.21 -8.90
CA THR A 309 26.71 -16.84 -9.04
C THR A 309 27.96 -16.59 -8.18
N ILE A 310 28.30 -17.52 -7.29
CA ILE A 310 29.43 -17.40 -6.37
C ILE A 310 30.64 -18.13 -6.98
N PRO A 311 31.70 -17.40 -7.40
CA PRO A 311 32.82 -18.00 -8.13
C PRO A 311 33.71 -18.87 -7.24
N ASN A 312 33.86 -18.53 -5.96
CA ASN A 312 34.70 -19.27 -5.03
C ASN A 312 33.90 -20.42 -4.37
N PRO A 313 34.32 -21.69 -4.51
CA PRO A 313 33.65 -22.82 -3.86
C PRO A 313 33.55 -22.69 -2.34
N ASP A 314 34.53 -22.05 -1.69
CA ASP A 314 34.57 -21.90 -0.24
C ASP A 314 33.58 -20.85 0.29
N ASP A 315 33.10 -19.95 -0.59
CA ASP A 315 32.08 -18.95 -0.29
C ASP A 315 30.65 -19.46 -0.57
N LYS A 316 30.50 -20.71 -1.04
CA LYS A 316 29.17 -21.27 -1.34
C LYS A 316 28.36 -21.46 -0.07
N LEU A 317 27.14 -20.97 -0.12
CA LEU A 317 26.17 -21.06 0.96
C LEU A 317 25.74 -22.51 1.16
N GLN A 318 25.66 -22.89 2.42
CA GLN A 318 25.02 -24.13 2.84
C GLN A 318 24.00 -23.80 3.91
N VAL A 319 22.87 -24.49 3.88
CA VAL A 319 21.78 -24.28 4.82
C VAL A 319 21.43 -25.62 5.47
N GLY A 320 21.19 -25.59 6.77
CA GLY A 320 20.57 -26.68 7.52
C GLY A 320 19.08 -26.39 7.69
N ILE A 321 18.22 -27.36 7.39
CA ILE A 321 16.78 -27.24 7.57
C ILE A 321 16.29 -28.40 8.44
N GLY A 322 15.61 -28.08 9.54
CA GLY A 322 14.95 -29.04 10.42
C GLY A 322 13.45 -28.84 10.44
N ILE A 323 12.69 -29.92 10.28
CA ILE A 323 11.22 -29.88 10.28
C ILE A 323 10.64 -30.83 11.33
N HIS A 324 9.68 -30.32 12.09
CA HIS A 324 8.96 -31.11 13.08
C HIS A 324 7.47 -30.74 13.11
N THR A 325 6.61 -31.75 13.07
CA THR A 325 5.17 -31.61 13.32
C THR A 325 4.79 -32.04 14.73
N GLY A 326 4.00 -31.21 15.42
CA GLY A 326 3.47 -31.52 16.75
C GLY A 326 2.58 -30.41 17.31
N GLU A 327 1.95 -30.69 18.45
CA GLU A 327 1.13 -29.71 19.18
C GLU A 327 1.98 -28.58 19.78
N ALA A 328 1.50 -27.34 19.65
CA ALA A 328 2.09 -26.17 20.27
C ALA A 328 1.02 -25.09 20.52
N ILE A 329 1.31 -24.17 21.43
CA ILE A 329 0.43 -23.03 21.70
C ILE A 329 0.70 -21.98 20.64
N VAL A 330 -0.33 -21.64 19.87
CA VAL A 330 -0.32 -20.63 18.80
C VAL A 330 -1.15 -19.44 19.23
N GLY A 331 -0.60 -18.23 19.20
CA GLY A 331 -1.39 -17.03 19.46
C GLY A 331 -0.57 -15.77 19.70
N ASN A 332 -1.23 -14.73 20.20
CA ASN A 332 -0.60 -13.45 20.54
C ASN A 332 0.07 -13.59 21.92
N ILE A 333 1.39 -13.75 21.92
CA ILE A 333 2.16 -13.92 23.16
C ILE A 333 3.05 -12.70 23.39
N GLY A 334 3.10 -12.21 24.61
CA GLY A 334 3.97 -11.10 25.00
C GLY A 334 3.44 -10.33 26.20
N SER A 335 3.65 -9.01 26.18
CA SER A 335 3.19 -8.07 27.20
C SER A 335 2.12 -7.14 26.64
N ASP A 336 1.42 -6.41 27.51
CA ASP A 336 0.43 -5.39 27.12
C ASP A 336 0.95 -4.34 26.12
N ARG A 337 2.28 -4.16 26.06
CA ARG A 337 2.94 -3.20 25.16
C ARG A 337 3.50 -3.80 23.88
N ARG A 338 3.63 -5.14 23.82
CA ARG A 338 4.21 -5.84 22.68
C ARG A 338 3.73 -7.29 22.67
N LEU A 339 2.94 -7.61 21.67
CA LEU A 339 2.46 -8.96 21.37
C LEU A 339 3.06 -9.40 20.04
N ASP A 340 3.60 -10.62 20.02
CA ASP A 340 4.02 -11.29 18.79
C ASP A 340 3.04 -12.45 18.55
N TYR A 341 2.45 -12.53 17.35
CA TYR A 341 1.73 -13.74 16.96
C TYR A 341 2.77 -14.83 16.69
N THR A 342 2.85 -15.80 17.60
CA THR A 342 3.95 -16.78 17.59
C THR A 342 3.52 -18.13 18.11
N VAL A 343 4.41 -19.11 17.97
CA VAL A 343 4.21 -20.47 18.48
C VAL A 343 5.21 -20.80 19.57
N ILE A 344 4.70 -21.34 20.68
CA ILE A 344 5.49 -21.71 21.85
C ILE A 344 5.15 -23.13 22.25
N GLY A 345 6.19 -23.91 22.55
CA GLY A 345 6.04 -25.27 23.05
C GLY A 345 7.34 -26.05 22.97
N ASP A 346 7.37 -27.19 23.63
CA ASP A 346 8.53 -28.09 23.59
C ASP A 346 8.80 -28.63 22.18
N ASN A 347 7.76 -28.76 21.35
CA ASN A 347 7.87 -29.17 19.94
C ASN A 347 8.54 -28.10 19.05
N VAL A 348 8.48 -26.81 19.42
CA VAL A 348 9.23 -25.73 18.75
C VAL A 348 10.74 -25.93 18.98
N ASN A 349 11.12 -26.20 20.23
CA ASN A 349 12.51 -26.48 20.58
C ASN A 349 13.01 -27.78 19.95
N LEU A 350 12.12 -28.76 19.74
CA LEU A 350 12.47 -30.00 19.06
C LEU A 350 12.80 -29.75 17.58
N ALA A 351 12.03 -28.90 16.90
CA ALA A 351 12.29 -28.51 15.52
C ALA A 351 13.67 -27.87 15.34
N SER A 352 14.04 -26.90 16.20
CA SER A 352 15.36 -26.26 16.15
C SER A 352 16.50 -27.22 16.48
N ARG A 353 16.28 -28.20 17.35
CA ARG A 353 17.28 -29.26 17.62
C ARG A 353 17.48 -30.17 16.42
N ILE A 354 16.42 -30.51 15.69
CA ILE A 354 16.51 -31.31 14.47
C ILE A 354 17.28 -30.55 13.39
N GLU A 355 17.07 -29.24 13.25
CA GLU A 355 17.90 -28.39 12.39
C GLU A 355 19.38 -28.50 12.78
N GLY A 356 19.71 -28.36 14.07
CA GLY A 356 21.10 -28.46 14.53
C GLY A 356 21.76 -29.82 14.26
N LEU A 357 20.98 -30.91 14.15
CA LEU A 357 21.49 -32.24 13.78
C LEU A 357 21.91 -32.33 12.31
N THR A 358 21.42 -31.43 11.44
CA THR A 358 21.78 -31.43 10.00
C THR A 358 23.28 -31.32 9.81
N LYS A 359 23.97 -30.55 10.67
CA LYS A 359 25.43 -30.42 10.67
C LYS A 359 26.13 -31.72 11.03
N HIS A 360 25.60 -32.46 12.00
CA HIS A 360 26.18 -33.72 12.45
C HIS A 360 26.11 -34.79 11.35
N TYR A 361 24.91 -34.97 10.76
CA TYR A 361 24.68 -35.94 9.70
C TYR A 361 25.10 -35.47 8.30
N ARG A 362 25.54 -34.21 8.17
CA ARG A 362 25.92 -33.57 6.90
C ARG A 362 24.78 -33.58 5.86
N CYS A 363 23.53 -33.65 6.32
CA CYS A 363 22.33 -33.58 5.48
C CYS A 363 21.88 -32.12 5.34
N SER A 364 21.20 -31.76 4.25
CA SER A 364 20.63 -30.40 4.12
C SER A 364 19.27 -30.27 4.81
N ILE A 365 18.46 -31.33 4.78
CA ILE A 365 17.10 -31.32 5.32
C ILE A 365 16.92 -32.56 6.21
N LEU A 366 16.51 -32.35 7.46
CA LEU A 366 16.10 -33.42 8.37
C LEU A 366 14.66 -33.20 8.84
N ILE A 367 13.92 -34.28 8.95
CA ILE A 367 12.53 -34.27 9.43
C ILE A 367 12.36 -35.27 10.58
N SER A 368 11.46 -34.97 11.51
CA SER A 368 11.08 -35.90 12.58
C SER A 368 10.23 -37.06 12.04
N GLU A 369 10.21 -38.17 12.79
CA GLU A 369 9.24 -39.27 12.58
C GLU A 369 7.78 -38.78 12.52
N ALA A 370 7.41 -37.81 13.35
CA ALA A 370 6.06 -37.24 13.35
C ALA A 370 5.73 -36.56 12.01
N THR A 371 6.68 -35.80 11.45
CA THR A 371 6.54 -35.18 10.12
C THR A 371 6.46 -36.25 9.04
N TYR A 372 7.35 -37.26 9.09
CA TYR A 372 7.36 -38.37 8.14
C TYR A 372 6.02 -39.12 8.11
N LYS A 373 5.44 -39.42 9.27
CA LYS A 373 4.11 -40.06 9.37
C LYS A 373 3.01 -39.24 8.72
N GLN A 374 3.06 -37.91 8.79
CA GLN A 374 2.07 -37.06 8.11
C GLN A 374 2.24 -37.00 6.59
N LEU A 375 3.42 -37.37 6.08
CA LEU A 375 3.72 -37.44 4.65
C LEU A 375 3.36 -38.78 4.02
N GLN A 376 3.22 -39.84 4.82
CA GLN A 376 2.85 -41.17 4.31
C GLN A 376 1.60 -41.06 3.42
N ASP A 377 1.68 -41.62 2.22
CA ASP A 377 0.66 -41.61 1.17
C ASP A 377 0.30 -40.23 0.57
N LYS A 378 1.02 -39.16 0.91
CA LYS A 378 0.77 -37.79 0.39
C LYS A 378 1.85 -37.24 -0.54
N TYR A 379 3.03 -37.87 -0.61
CA TYR A 379 4.11 -37.45 -1.50
C TYR A 379 4.44 -38.51 -2.55
N SER A 380 5.02 -38.08 -3.66
CA SER A 380 5.43 -38.88 -4.80
C SER A 380 6.80 -38.42 -5.30
N LEU A 381 7.46 -39.25 -6.13
CA LEU A 381 8.69 -38.85 -6.84
C LEU A 381 8.52 -37.57 -7.67
N GLY A 382 7.30 -37.27 -8.13
CA GLY A 382 6.97 -36.04 -8.85
C GLY A 382 7.11 -34.76 -8.02
N ASP A 383 7.22 -34.87 -6.69
CA ASP A 383 7.43 -33.75 -5.77
C ASP A 383 8.91 -33.34 -5.66
N GLY A 384 9.82 -34.10 -6.28
CA GLY A 384 11.25 -33.74 -6.42
C GLY A 384 12.12 -34.12 -5.22
N PHE A 385 11.69 -35.06 -4.39
CA PHE A 385 12.50 -35.55 -3.28
C PHE A 385 12.18 -37.01 -2.90
N GLU A 386 13.13 -37.67 -2.25
CA GLU A 386 12.99 -38.95 -1.57
C GLU A 386 13.27 -38.80 -0.08
N ILE A 387 12.81 -39.77 0.72
CA ILE A 387 13.01 -39.77 2.16
C ILE A 387 13.73 -41.05 2.57
N ARG A 388 14.78 -40.93 3.38
CA ARG A 388 15.47 -42.07 4.00
C ARG A 388 15.60 -41.89 5.50
N GLU A 389 15.48 -42.98 6.24
CA GLU A 389 15.79 -42.99 7.67
C GLU A 389 17.30 -42.83 7.87
N ILE A 390 17.70 -42.01 8.84
CA ILE A 390 19.10 -41.73 9.14
C ILE A 390 19.52 -42.38 10.45
N ASP A 391 18.80 -42.08 11.53
CA ASP A 391 19.19 -42.52 12.87
C ASP A 391 18.05 -42.36 13.88
N GLN A 392 18.21 -42.96 15.06
CA GLN A 392 17.37 -42.80 16.22
C GLN A 392 18.16 -42.14 17.36
N VAL A 393 17.83 -40.89 17.67
CA VAL A 393 18.62 -40.04 18.57
C VAL A 393 17.85 -39.54 19.79
N ILE A 394 18.55 -39.43 20.91
CA ILE A 394 18.06 -38.72 22.10
C ILE A 394 18.53 -37.28 22.02
N VAL A 395 17.62 -36.36 21.71
CA VAL A 395 17.93 -34.93 21.74
C VAL A 395 17.93 -34.42 23.19
N LYS A 396 18.78 -33.43 23.46
CA LYS A 396 18.91 -32.80 24.79
C LYS A 396 17.53 -32.39 25.34
N GLY A 397 17.20 -32.86 26.54
CA GLY A 397 15.93 -32.54 27.20
C GLY A 397 14.75 -33.47 26.86
N LYS A 398 14.96 -34.50 26.04
CA LYS A 398 14.00 -35.58 25.83
C LYS A 398 14.52 -36.88 26.45
N SER A 399 13.61 -37.67 27.02
CA SER A 399 13.90 -38.99 27.59
C SER A 399 13.68 -40.14 26.60
N LYS A 400 12.80 -39.94 25.62
CA LYS A 400 12.54 -40.90 24.55
C LYS A 400 13.36 -40.55 23.31
N PRO A 401 13.96 -41.54 22.63
CA PRO A 401 14.61 -41.30 21.36
C PRO A 401 13.58 -40.92 20.28
N ILE A 402 14.02 -40.10 19.32
CA ILE A 402 13.25 -39.76 18.12
C ILE A 402 13.98 -40.28 16.89
N THR A 403 13.23 -40.85 15.95
CA THR A 403 13.78 -41.20 14.64
C THR A 403 13.80 -39.97 13.75
N VAL A 404 14.93 -39.75 13.07
CA VAL A 404 15.12 -38.65 12.12
C VAL A 404 15.31 -39.21 10.72
N TYR A 405 14.73 -38.52 9.75
CA TYR A 405 14.77 -38.87 8.33
C TYR A 405 15.42 -37.73 7.55
N GLU A 406 16.23 -38.07 6.55
CA GLU A 406 16.74 -37.11 5.58
C GLU A 406 15.78 -37.02 4.40
N VAL A 407 15.55 -35.79 3.95
CA VAL A 407 14.90 -35.52 2.66
C VAL A 407 15.99 -35.25 1.63
N VAL A 408 16.10 -36.13 0.63
CA VAL A 408 17.07 -36.06 -0.46
C VAL A 408 16.41 -35.40 -1.66
N CYS A 409 16.85 -34.21 -2.05
CA CYS A 409 16.35 -33.54 -3.25
C CYS A 409 16.84 -34.27 -4.52
N LEU A 410 15.92 -34.55 -5.45
CA LEU A 410 16.20 -35.23 -6.73
C LEU A 410 16.76 -34.29 -7.81
#